data_AF-A0A4Q6AHB6-F1
#
_entry.id   AF-A0A4Q6AHB6-F1
#
_cell.length_a   1.000
_cell.length_b   1.000
_cell.length_c   1.000
_cell.angle_alpha   90.00
_cell.angle_beta   90.00
_cell.angle_gamma   90.00
#
_symmetry.space_group_name_H-M   'P 1'
#
loop_
_entity.id
_entity.type
_entity.pdbx_description
1 polymer ?
#
loop_
_entity_poly.entity_id
_entity_poly.type
_entity_poly.pdbx_seq_one_letter_code
_entity_poly.pdbx_strand_id
1 'polypeptide(L)' 'MPKKFFVFTLFVLLVQAAGAQKLDSLFEVQFKADPQEKVYVHFDKSHYNPGETIWFKAYLFTGNQPSV' A
#
# COMPACT_ATOMS: atom_id res chain seq x y z
N MET A 1 35.99 16.69 31.71
CA MET A 1 34.84 15.76 31.66
C MET A 1 33.53 16.34 31.07
N PRO A 2 33.23 17.67 31.08
CA PRO A 2 31.91 18.16 30.62
C PRO A 2 31.78 18.25 29.08
N LYS A 3 32.89 18.41 28.34
CA LYS A 3 32.87 18.52 26.87
C LYS A 3 32.36 17.25 26.18
N LYS A 4 32.72 16.07 26.69
CA LYS A 4 32.24 14.77 26.17
C LYS A 4 30.73 14.59 26.44
N PHE A 5 30.26 15.07 27.58
CA PHE A 5 28.84 15.06 27.94
C PHE A 5 28.05 16.00 27.02
N PHE A 6 28.58 17.20 26.75
CA PHE A 6 27.96 18.15 25.82
C PHE A 6 27.85 17.61 24.39
N VAL A 7 28.92 16.96 23.89
CA VAL A 7 28.90 16.33 22.56
C VAL A 7 27.90 15.18 22.51
N PHE A 8 27.78 14.39 23.58
CA PHE A 8 26.79 13.33 23.68
C PHE A 8 25.36 13.87 23.68
N THR A 9 25.08 14.91 24.48
CA THR A 9 23.77 15.58 24.49
C THR A 9 23.43 16.19 23.14
N LEU A 10 24.39 16.81 22.46
CA LEU A 10 24.21 17.36 21.12
C LEU A 10 23.90 16.27 20.09
N PHE A 11 24.59 15.13 20.18
CA PHE A 11 24.34 13.98 19.31
C PHE A 11 22.94 13.41 19.52
N VAL A 12 22.49 13.27 20.78
CA VAL A 12 21.13 12.80 21.10
C VAL A 12 20.06 13.77 20.57
N LEU A 13 20.28 15.09 20.69
CA LEU A 13 19.37 16.10 20.15
C LEU A 13 19.29 16.08 18.62
N LEU A 14 20.42 15.85 17.95
CA LEU A 14 20.48 15.72 16.48
C LEU A 14 19.75 14.46 15.99
N VAL A 15 19.86 13.34 16.72
CA VAL A 15 19.13 12.10 16.38
C VAL A 15 17.62 12.28 16.56
N GLN A 16 17.18 13.03 17.58
CA GLN A 16 15.76 13.35 17.79
C GLN A 16 15.20 14.30 16.71
N ALA A 17 16.06 15.18 16.16
CA ALA A 17 15.69 16.09 15.07
C ALA A 17 15.75 15.43 13.67
N ALA A 18 16.39 14.27 13.54
CA ALA A 18 16.37 13.47 12.32
C ALA A 18 14.99 12.81 12.18
N GLY A 19 14.04 13.56 11.60
CA GLY A 19 12.70 13.07 11.31
C GLY A 19 12.75 11.82 10.42
N ALA A 20 12.03 10.78 10.82
CA ALA A 20 11.88 9.58 10.00
C ALA A 20 11.24 9.94 8.64
N GLN A 21 11.78 9.40 7.55
CA GLN A 21 11.17 9.54 6.23
C GLN A 21 9.77 8.92 6.28
N LYS A 22 8.76 9.66 5.82
CA LYS A 22 7.39 9.15 5.74
C LYS A 22 7.33 8.05 4.69
N LEU A 23 7.32 6.80 5.13
CA LEU A 23 7.21 5.63 4.25
C LEU A 23 5.99 5.73 3.33
N ASP A 24 4.91 6.36 3.81
CA ASP A 24 3.66 6.56 3.07
C ASP A 24 3.84 7.34 1.76
N SER A 25 4.76 8.32 1.71
CA SER A 25 4.94 9.13 0.49
C SER A 25 5.64 8.35 -0.62
N LEU A 26 6.47 7.37 -0.28
CA LEU A 26 7.10 6.50 -1.28
C LEU A 26 6.07 5.56 -1.91
N PHE A 27 5.17 5.00 -1.11
CA PHE A 27 4.09 4.16 -1.63
C PHE A 27 3.15 4.95 -2.54
N GLU A 28 2.81 6.19 -2.17
CA GLU A 28 1.96 7.03 -3.02
C GLU A 28 2.59 7.31 -4.39
N VAL A 29 3.90 7.59 -4.44
CA VAL A 29 4.64 7.77 -5.70
C VAL A 29 4.64 6.48 -6.51
N GLN A 30 4.92 5.34 -5.87
CA GLN A 30 4.93 4.04 -6.55
C GLN A 30 3.57 3.69 -7.14
N PHE A 31 2.48 3.84 -6.37
CA PHE A 31 1.12 3.53 -6.84
C PHE A 31 0.67 4.42 -8.00
N LYS A 32 1.17 5.66 -8.07
CA LYS A 32 0.91 6.58 -9.20
C LYS A 32 1.75 6.24 -10.42
N ALA A 33 3.00 5.82 -10.22
CA ALA A 33 3.93 5.52 -11.31
C ALA A 33 3.62 4.18 -11.98
N ASP A 34 3.14 3.20 -11.23
CA ASP A 34 2.81 1.85 -11.70
C ASP A 34 1.44 1.40 -11.15
N PRO A 35 0.33 1.89 -11.73
CA PRO A 35 -1.01 1.51 -11.29
C PRO A 35 -1.27 0.04 -11.67
N GLN A 36 -1.40 -0.81 -10.66
CA GLN A 36 -1.73 -2.22 -10.90
C GLN A 36 -3.20 -2.39 -11.28
N GLU A 37 -3.50 -2.76 -12.51
CA GLU A 37 -4.87 -3.08 -12.93
C GLU A 37 -5.21 -4.55 -12.64
N LYS A 38 -6.38 -4.77 -12.03
CA LYS A 38 -6.86 -6.12 -11.67
C LYS A 38 -8.34 -6.25 -12.00
N VAL A 39 -8.75 -7.45 -12.43
CA VAL A 39 -10.15 -7.81 -12.62
C VAL A 39 -10.50 -8.95 -11.68
N TYR A 40 -11.56 -8.77 -10.90
CA TYR A 40 -12.13 -9.83 -10.05
C TYR A 40 -13.46 -10.28 -10.63
N VAL A 41 -13.64 -11.59 -10.76
CA VAL A 41 -14.87 -12.20 -11.25
C VAL A 41 -15.53 -12.99 -10.13
N HIS A 42 -16.77 -12.65 -9.82
CA HIS A 42 -17.59 -13.34 -8.82
C HIS A 42 -18.74 -14.05 -9.51
N PHE A 43 -18.73 -15.38 -9.41
CA PHE A 43 -19.79 -16.25 -9.92
C PHE A 43 -20.93 -16.39 -8.91
N ASP A 44 -22.16 -16.62 -9.37
CA ASP A 44 -23.30 -16.83 -8.47
C ASP A 44 -23.26 -18.20 -7.77
N LYS A 45 -22.60 -19.20 -8.38
CA LYS A 45 -22.43 -20.56 -7.83
C LYS A 45 -20.96 -21.02 -7.91
N SER A 46 -20.62 -21.97 -7.03
CA SER A 46 -19.30 -22.63 -7.03
C SER A 46 -19.16 -23.72 -8.11
N HIS A 47 -20.27 -24.34 -8.53
CA HIS A 47 -20.31 -25.40 -9.55
C HIS A 47 -21.60 -25.31 -10.36
N TYR A 48 -21.56 -25.80 -11.60
CA TYR A 48 -22.70 -25.80 -12.53
C TYR A 48 -22.82 -27.19 -13.17
N ASN A 49 -24.06 -27.62 -13.39
CA ASN A 49 -24.37 -28.77 -14.22
C ASN A 49 -24.34 -28.39 -15.70
N PRO A 50 -24.15 -29.36 -16.61
CA PRO A 50 -24.23 -29.11 -18.04
C PRO A 50 -25.56 -28.45 -18.45
N GLY A 51 -25.48 -27.39 -19.25
CA GLY A 51 -26.64 -26.65 -19.76
C GLY A 51 -27.14 -25.50 -18.86
N GLU A 52 -26.61 -25.33 -17.65
CA GLU A 52 -26.93 -24.17 -16.83
C GLU A 52 -26.29 -22.88 -17.38
N THR A 53 -27.00 -21.76 -17.24
CA THR A 53 -26.43 -20.42 -17.51
C THR A 53 -25.56 -19.99 -16.33
N ILE A 54 -24.33 -19.55 -16.62
CA ILE A 54 -23.38 -19.04 -15.62
C ILE A 54 -23.61 -17.54 -15.46
N TRP A 55 -23.97 -17.10 -14.25
CA TRP A 55 -24.09 -15.68 -13.94
C TRP A 55 -22.85 -15.21 -13.18
N PHE A 56 -22.39 -14.00 -13.49
CA PHE A 56 -21.24 -13.42 -12.79
C PHE A 56 -21.32 -11.90 -12.75
N LYS A 57 -20.59 -11.33 -11.79
CA LYS A 57 -20.25 -9.90 -11.74
C LYS A 57 -18.75 -9.76 -11.86
N ALA A 58 -18.31 -8.82 -12.68
CA ALA A 58 -16.91 -8.45 -12.80
C ALA A 58 -16.68 -7.08 -12.15
N TYR A 59 -15.54 -6.93 -11.50
CA TYR A 59 -15.11 -5.71 -10.84
C TYR A 59 -13.74 -5.32 -11.35
N LEU A 60 -13.58 -4.07 -11.78
CA LEU A 60 -12.30 -3.51 -12.16
C LEU A 60 -11.67 -2.82 -10.94
N PHE A 61 -10.36 -2.99 -10.78
CA PHE A 61 -9.60 -2.41 -9.67
C PHE A 61 -8.34 -1.73 -10.18
N THR A 62 -8.00 -0.62 -9.54
CA THR A 62 -6.72 0.08 -9.66
C THR A 62 -6.01 -0.02 -8.31
N GLY A 63 -4.95 -0.81 -8.24
CA GLY A 63 -4.26 -1.17 -7.00
C GLY A 63 -5.15 -2.01 -6.09
N ASN A 64 -5.49 -1.44 -4.93
CA ASN A 64 -6.37 -2.05 -3.93
C ASN A 64 -7.73 -1.35 -3.83
N GLN A 65 -8.04 -0.46 -4.78
CA GLN A 65 -9.31 0.28 -4.81
C GLN A 65 -10.13 -0.15 -6.03
N PRO A 66 -11.46 -0.31 -5.89
CA PRO A 66 -12.34 -0.49 -7.04
C PRO A 66 -12.20 0.70 -7.98
N SER A 67 -12.04 0.42 -9.27
CA SER A 67 -12.15 1.43 -10.33
C SER A 67 -13.64 1.76 -10.44
N VAL A 68 -14.01 2.92 -9.89
CA VAL A 68 -15.39 3.43 -9.83
C VAL A 68 -15.97 3.64 -11.24
#